data_AF-A0A7V1M4W5-F1
#
_entry.id   AF-A0A7V1M4W5-F1
#
_cell.length_a   1.000
_cell.length_b   1.000
_cell.length_c   1.000
_cell.angle_alpha   90.00
_cell.angle_beta   90.00
_cell.angle_gamma   90.00
#
_symmetry.space_group_name_H-M   'P 1'
#
loop_
_entity.id
_entity.type
_entity.pdbx_description
1 polymer ?
#
loop_
_entity_poly.entity_id
_entity_poly.type
_entity_poly.pdbx_seq_one_letter_code
_entity_poly.pdbx_strand_id
1 'polypeptide(L)'
;MYNNLLMVKWSWDETMKRAAVVVWVVNIILAIVVAGLWWVRPRQHDTTSGSDRVPYSVQQVYDQLRAAKMYHGNPARRWIALTFDDGPHPYHTPILLRTLRRLKVRATFFVVGRNVDRYPYLVRQMVRDGHEVENHTYNHLRLSRLPLGIVQEEIEAGAAAIWRATGHIPRFVRPPGGMVDHSVRQVVQLDGYVTVMWTADPADYERPDVKTLRQRLFASVRPGSIILLHEKVPQTVEILPEFVQEARRQGYEFVTIEEMWKDMQRSVLQMASYERGGLPSPFFGGSWAYSSDSSANRLRSTSERSFSSYSSMRWSSSRARRITRHASIATTRPPSTHIRMRNTSTGCYLPSVSRPFAHALCAWHNATASASAASSGLGVSARASSLVTMYCICFFSAPP
;
A
#
# COMPACT_ATOMS: atom_id res chain seq x y z
N MET A 1 72.09 -43.95 17.07
CA MET A 1 72.04 -42.70 17.85
C MET A 1 70.58 -42.25 17.95
N TYR A 2 70.03 -42.36 19.15
CA TYR A 2 68.92 -41.60 19.75
C TYR A 2 67.99 -40.73 18.86
N ASN A 3 66.67 -40.99 18.90
CA ASN A 3 65.81 -40.25 19.83
C ASN A 3 64.37 -40.79 19.91
N ASN A 4 63.96 -41.03 21.16
CA ASN A 4 62.63 -41.44 21.59
C ASN A 4 61.62 -40.30 21.42
N LEU A 5 60.56 -40.53 20.64
CA LEU A 5 59.34 -39.72 20.66
C LEU A 5 58.50 -40.13 21.87
N LEU A 6 58.64 -39.37 22.96
CA LEU A 6 57.78 -39.48 24.14
C LEU A 6 56.35 -39.04 23.79
N MET A 7 55.47 -40.02 23.57
CA MET A 7 54.03 -39.79 23.64
C MET A 7 53.64 -39.51 25.09
N VAL A 8 53.53 -38.23 25.44
CA VAL A 8 52.92 -37.79 26.70
C VAL A 8 51.42 -38.04 26.60
N LYS A 9 50.97 -39.21 27.08
CA LYS A 9 49.55 -39.47 27.34
C LYS A 9 49.11 -38.54 28.47
N TRP A 10 48.37 -37.48 28.12
CA TRP A 10 47.67 -36.64 29.08
C TRP A 10 46.55 -37.44 29.76
N SER A 11 46.88 -38.09 30.88
CA SER A 11 45.90 -38.66 31.79
C SER A 11 45.36 -37.52 32.65
N TRP A 12 44.11 -37.13 32.40
CA TRP A 12 43.39 -36.23 33.30
C TRP A 12 43.28 -36.91 34.68
N ASP A 13 43.91 -36.34 35.69
CA ASP A 13 43.70 -36.75 37.08
C ASP A 13 42.22 -36.58 37.43
N GLU A 14 41.69 -37.43 38.32
CA GLU A 14 40.30 -37.46 38.73
C GLU A 14 39.82 -36.12 39.30
N THR A 15 40.75 -35.34 39.87
CA THR A 15 40.54 -33.95 40.30
C THR A 15 40.13 -33.03 39.15
N MET A 16 40.80 -33.12 38.00
CA MET A 16 40.51 -32.28 36.83
C MET A 16 39.21 -32.69 36.12
N LYS A 17 38.87 -33.99 36.13
CA LYS A 17 37.58 -34.48 35.62
C LYS A 17 36.43 -33.95 36.47
N ARG A 18 36.57 -33.96 37.79
CA ARG A 18 35.57 -33.39 38.73
C ARG A 18 35.42 -31.89 38.54
N ALA A 19 36.51 -31.15 38.34
CA ALA A 19 36.46 -29.72 38.05
C ALA A 19 35.71 -29.42 36.74
N ALA A 20 35.97 -30.20 35.68
CA ALA A 20 35.27 -30.05 34.40
C ALA A 20 33.76 -30.29 34.53
N VAL A 21 33.35 -31.30 35.31
CA VAL A 21 31.93 -31.58 35.58
C VAL A 21 31.27 -30.42 36.33
N VAL A 22 31.94 -29.85 37.35
CA VAL A 22 31.41 -28.72 38.10
C VAL A 22 31.21 -27.49 37.20
N VAL A 23 32.20 -27.16 36.36
CA VAL A 23 32.09 -26.05 35.40
C VAL A 23 30.95 -26.29 34.43
N TRP A 24 30.76 -27.52 33.96
CA TRP A 24 29.69 -27.86 33.02
C TRP A 24 28.30 -27.71 33.67
N VAL A 25 28.13 -28.18 34.90
CA VAL A 25 26.87 -28.06 35.66
C VAL A 25 26.53 -26.60 35.95
N VAL A 26 27.52 -25.78 36.36
CA VAL A 26 27.31 -24.35 36.61
C VAL A 26 26.85 -23.63 35.34
N ASN A 27 27.45 -23.93 34.19
CA ASN A 27 27.05 -23.32 32.92
C ASN A 27 25.62 -23.72 32.49
N ILE A 28 25.21 -24.97 32.75
CA ILE A 28 23.83 -25.41 32.47
C ILE A 28 22.82 -24.69 33.38
N ILE A 29 23.11 -24.58 34.68
CA ILE A 29 22.24 -23.86 35.61
C ILE A 29 22.10 -22.40 35.18
N LEU A 30 23.21 -21.75 34.80
CA LEU A 30 23.20 -20.38 34.31
C LEU A 30 22.35 -20.23 33.03
N ALA A 31 22.47 -21.16 32.08
CA ALA A 31 21.66 -21.16 30.86
C ALA A 31 20.16 -21.33 31.14
N ILE A 32 19.79 -22.19 32.10
CA ILE A 32 18.39 -22.38 32.52
C ILE A 32 17.85 -21.13 33.20
N VAL A 33 18.62 -20.47 34.06
CA VAL A 33 18.21 -19.22 34.73
C VAL A 33 18.01 -18.10 33.70
N VAL A 34 18.92 -17.94 32.73
CA VAL A 34 18.78 -16.94 31.66
C VAL A 34 17.56 -17.23 30.78
N ALA A 35 17.31 -18.50 30.43
CA ALA A 35 16.13 -18.91 29.69
C ALA A 35 14.83 -18.70 30.50
N GLY A 36 14.86 -18.98 31.80
CA GLY A 36 13.74 -18.73 32.72
C GLY A 36 13.40 -17.25 32.86
N LEU A 37 14.41 -16.38 32.92
CA LEU A 37 14.23 -14.92 32.94
C LEU A 37 13.64 -14.37 31.62
N TRP A 38 13.91 -15.04 30.48
CA TRP A 38 13.27 -14.71 29.20
C TRP A 38 11.82 -15.21 29.11
N TRP A 39 11.49 -16.33 29.78
CA TRP A 39 10.16 -16.94 29.77
C TRP A 39 9.20 -16.28 30.75
N VAL A 40 9.71 -15.76 31.88
CA VAL A 40 8.93 -14.98 32.85
C VAL A 40 8.93 -13.51 32.43
N ARG A 41 8.36 -13.21 31.27
CA ARG A 41 7.73 -11.90 31.07
C ARG A 41 6.38 -11.95 31.77
N PRO A 42 6.08 -11.08 32.74
CA PRO A 42 4.75 -11.03 33.32
C PRO A 42 3.75 -10.84 32.18
N ARG A 43 2.78 -11.76 32.05
CA ARG A 43 1.58 -11.51 31.26
C ARG A 43 0.94 -10.26 31.86
N GLN A 44 1.08 -9.13 31.16
CA GLN A 44 0.28 -7.96 31.46
C GLN A 44 -1.18 -8.34 31.18
N HIS A 45 -1.90 -8.69 32.24
CA HIS A 45 -3.35 -8.62 32.21
C HIS A 45 -3.70 -7.14 32.23
N ASP A 46 -3.97 -6.57 31.06
CA ASP A 46 -4.57 -5.24 30.93
C ASP A 46 -6.00 -5.30 31.47
N THR A 47 -6.13 -5.07 32.77
CA THR A 47 -7.37 -4.67 33.41
C THR A 47 -7.42 -3.15 33.44
N THR A 48 -7.69 -2.54 32.29
CA THR A 48 -8.15 -1.15 32.22
C THR A 48 -9.51 -1.11 31.54
N SER A 49 -10.51 -0.90 32.38
CA SER A 49 -11.87 -0.50 32.03
C SER A 49 -11.85 0.74 31.13
N GLY A 50 -12.79 0.79 30.19
CA GLY A 50 -12.85 1.77 29.11
C GLY A 50 -12.58 3.23 29.51
N SER A 51 -11.52 3.80 28.94
CA SER A 51 -11.39 5.20 28.48
C SER A 51 -9.95 5.52 28.00
N ASP A 52 -8.96 4.66 28.29
CA ASP A 52 -7.54 4.89 27.93
C ASP A 52 -7.03 4.12 26.70
N ARG A 53 -7.85 4.00 25.65
CA ARG A 53 -7.31 3.71 24.30
C ARG A 53 -7.27 5.02 23.55
N VAL A 54 -6.15 5.72 23.60
CA VAL A 54 -5.73 6.49 22.42
C VAL A 54 -5.07 5.46 21.50
N PRO A 55 -5.80 4.83 20.54
CA PRO A 55 -5.13 4.06 19.50
C PRO A 55 -4.23 5.05 18.75
N TYR A 56 -3.05 4.64 18.27
CA TYR A 56 -2.20 5.39 17.32
C TYR A 56 -2.70 6.80 16.99
N SER A 57 -2.11 7.81 17.62
CA SER A 57 -2.76 9.11 17.78
C SER A 57 -3.24 9.69 16.44
N VAL A 58 -4.38 10.37 16.45
CA VAL A 58 -4.87 11.19 15.31
C VAL A 58 -3.73 12.07 14.77
N GLN A 59 -2.83 12.52 15.65
CA GLN A 59 -1.60 13.22 15.29
C GLN A 59 -0.71 12.43 14.32
N GLN A 60 -0.47 11.13 14.51
CA GLN A 60 0.32 10.31 13.58
C GLN A 60 -0.36 10.19 12.21
N VAL A 61 -1.68 10.11 12.17
CA VAL A 61 -2.43 10.11 10.90
C VAL A 61 -2.33 11.49 10.24
N TYR A 62 -2.49 12.56 11.01
CA TYR A 62 -2.36 13.94 10.55
C TYR A 62 -0.95 14.24 10.01
N ASP A 63 0.10 13.79 10.69
CA ASP A 63 1.50 13.97 10.28
C ASP A 63 1.78 13.28 8.94
N GLN A 64 1.23 12.07 8.74
CA GLN A 64 1.30 11.35 7.47
C GLN A 64 0.57 12.09 6.34
N LEU A 65 -0.64 12.59 6.61
CA LEU A 65 -1.41 13.38 5.64
C LEU A 65 -0.67 14.67 5.26
N ARG A 66 -0.19 15.43 6.25
CA ARG A 66 0.54 16.69 6.07
C ARG A 66 1.86 16.50 5.34
N ALA A 67 2.56 15.40 5.60
CA ALA A 67 3.81 15.07 4.93
C ALA A 67 3.62 14.50 3.52
N ALA A 68 2.37 14.27 3.08
CA ALA A 68 2.06 13.49 1.87
C ALA A 68 2.82 12.14 1.86
N LYS A 69 2.86 11.46 3.02
CA LYS A 69 3.62 10.23 3.20
C LYS A 69 2.84 9.23 4.05
N MET A 70 2.64 8.02 3.52
CA MET A 70 1.84 6.96 4.12
C MET A 70 2.71 5.73 4.43
N TYR A 71 2.70 5.29 5.69
CA TYR A 71 3.35 4.04 6.13
C TYR A 71 2.34 2.95 6.45
N HIS A 72 1.19 3.34 6.99
CA HIS A 72 0.10 2.46 7.36
C HIS A 72 -1.25 3.16 7.17
N GLY A 73 -2.31 2.37 7.07
CA GLY A 73 -3.69 2.85 7.15
C GLY A 73 -4.14 3.12 8.59
N ASN A 74 -5.45 3.29 8.78
CA ASN A 74 -6.05 3.45 10.11
C ASN A 74 -5.91 2.15 10.93
N PRO A 75 -5.16 2.16 12.04
CA PRO A 75 -4.92 0.96 12.85
C PRO A 75 -6.12 0.55 13.72
N ALA A 76 -7.15 1.39 13.83
CA ALA A 76 -8.44 0.99 14.40
C ALA A 76 -9.25 0.12 13.42
N ARG A 77 -8.88 0.08 12.13
CA ARG A 77 -9.49 -0.80 11.13
C ARG A 77 -8.65 -2.04 10.92
N ARG A 78 -9.31 -3.20 10.90
CA ARG A 78 -8.71 -4.47 10.48
C ARG A 78 -8.57 -4.53 8.95
N TRP A 79 -7.96 -3.50 8.37
CA TRP A 79 -7.68 -3.42 6.95
C TRP A 79 -6.22 -3.77 6.69
N ILE A 80 -5.96 -4.45 5.58
CA ILE A 80 -4.62 -4.73 5.07
C ILE A 80 -4.55 -4.45 3.57
N ALA A 81 -3.46 -3.85 3.14
CA ALA A 81 -3.18 -3.58 1.73
C ALA A 81 -2.05 -4.49 1.25
N LEU A 82 -2.36 -5.37 0.30
CA LEU A 82 -1.34 -6.09 -0.46
C LEU A 82 -0.78 -5.14 -1.51
N THR A 83 0.53 -4.90 -1.47
CA THR A 83 1.21 -4.06 -2.46
C THR A 83 2.32 -4.83 -3.15
N PHE A 84 2.44 -4.69 -4.46
CA PHE A 84 3.42 -5.40 -5.27
C PHE A 84 4.27 -4.43 -6.08
N ASP A 85 5.60 -4.54 -5.94
CA ASP A 85 6.57 -3.69 -6.62
C ASP A 85 7.24 -4.41 -7.82
N ASP A 86 8.01 -3.64 -8.57
CA ASP A 86 8.93 -4.02 -9.67
C ASP A 86 8.32 -4.46 -11.01
N GLY A 87 7.02 -4.72 -11.08
CA GLY A 87 6.39 -5.20 -12.32
C GLY A 87 6.07 -4.09 -13.33
N PRO A 88 5.29 -4.42 -14.38
CA PRO A 88 4.81 -5.75 -14.72
C PRO A 88 5.92 -6.67 -15.28
N HIS A 89 5.83 -7.96 -14.98
CA HIS A 89 6.70 -9.03 -15.50
C HIS A 89 5.89 -10.00 -16.39
N PRO A 90 6.35 -10.34 -17.61
CA PRO A 90 5.53 -11.06 -18.60
C PRO A 90 5.11 -12.46 -18.16
N TYR A 91 5.89 -13.12 -17.29
CA TYR A 91 5.60 -14.48 -16.83
C TYR A 91 4.95 -14.55 -15.44
N HIS A 92 5.30 -13.62 -14.55
CA HIS A 92 4.90 -13.71 -13.13
C HIS A 92 3.62 -12.93 -12.85
N THR A 93 3.49 -11.72 -13.41
CA THR A 93 2.28 -10.90 -13.29
C THR A 93 1.02 -11.67 -13.72
N PRO A 94 0.96 -12.39 -14.85
CA PRO A 94 -0.24 -13.15 -15.20
C PRO A 94 -0.61 -14.23 -14.18
N ILE A 95 0.37 -14.86 -13.54
CA ILE A 95 0.13 -15.88 -12.52
C ILE A 95 -0.44 -15.21 -11.27
N LEU A 96 0.18 -14.13 -10.81
CA LEU A 96 -0.27 -13.34 -9.67
C LEU A 96 -1.70 -12.82 -9.87
N LEU A 97 -2.00 -12.21 -11.02
CA LEU A 97 -3.35 -11.71 -11.34
C LEU A 97 -4.41 -12.83 -11.32
N ARG A 98 -4.09 -14.02 -11.86
CA ARG A 98 -4.99 -15.18 -11.78
C ARG A 98 -5.21 -15.62 -10.34
N THR A 99 -4.17 -15.62 -9.51
CA THR A 99 -4.26 -15.97 -8.09
C THR A 99 -5.14 -14.96 -7.35
N LEU A 100 -4.90 -13.65 -7.49
CA LEU A 100 -5.71 -12.61 -6.86
C LEU A 100 -7.18 -12.68 -7.29
N ARG A 101 -7.45 -12.93 -8.58
CA ARG A 101 -8.82 -13.12 -9.09
C ARG A 101 -9.53 -14.30 -8.44
N ARG A 102 -8.86 -15.46 -8.30
CA ARG A 102 -9.41 -16.63 -7.60
C ARG A 102 -9.70 -16.34 -6.13
N LEU A 103 -8.83 -15.55 -5.48
CA LEU A 103 -8.97 -15.16 -4.08
C LEU A 103 -10.01 -14.05 -3.87
N LYS A 104 -10.48 -13.39 -4.95
CA LYS A 104 -11.34 -12.21 -4.91
C LYS A 104 -10.74 -11.11 -4.05
N VAL A 105 -9.45 -10.82 -4.26
CA VAL A 105 -8.70 -9.80 -3.53
C VAL A 105 -8.21 -8.76 -4.52
N ARG A 106 -8.42 -7.49 -4.20
CA ARG A 106 -7.78 -6.36 -4.91
C ARG A 106 -6.47 -6.01 -4.21
N ALA A 107 -5.50 -5.55 -4.98
CA ALA A 107 -4.18 -5.16 -4.53
C ALA A 107 -3.77 -3.84 -5.20
N THR A 108 -2.67 -3.26 -4.74
CA THR A 108 -2.04 -2.08 -5.37
C THR A 108 -0.71 -2.50 -6.00
N PHE A 109 -0.49 -2.12 -7.25
CA PHE A 109 0.72 -2.44 -7.99
C PHE A 109 1.54 -1.17 -8.20
N PHE A 110 2.73 -1.10 -7.61
CA PHE A 110 3.70 -0.05 -7.91
C PHE A 110 4.55 -0.51 -9.10
N VAL A 111 4.21 -0.01 -10.30
CA VAL A 111 4.80 -0.48 -11.55
C VAL A 111 5.94 0.43 -12.02
N VAL A 112 6.94 -0.18 -12.63
CA VAL A 112 8.10 0.52 -13.19
C VAL A 112 7.78 0.95 -14.63
N GLY A 113 7.90 2.24 -14.94
CA GLY A 113 7.47 2.83 -16.20
C GLY A 113 8.03 2.14 -17.46
N ARG A 114 9.33 1.80 -17.50
CA ARG A 114 9.91 1.06 -18.64
C ARG A 114 9.26 -0.32 -18.85
N ASN A 115 8.79 -0.96 -17.79
CA ASN A 115 8.10 -2.25 -17.86
C ASN A 115 6.66 -2.04 -18.32
N VAL A 116 6.02 -0.94 -17.90
CA VAL A 116 4.69 -0.53 -18.39
C VAL A 116 4.72 -0.34 -19.91
N ASP A 117 5.70 0.39 -20.44
CA ASP A 117 5.82 0.62 -21.88
C ASP A 117 6.04 -0.69 -22.66
N ARG A 118 6.75 -1.66 -22.06
CA ARG A 118 6.98 -2.97 -22.68
C ARG A 118 5.76 -3.90 -22.61
N TYR A 119 5.01 -3.86 -21.51
CA TYR A 119 3.88 -4.76 -21.26
C TYR A 119 2.59 -4.02 -20.86
N PRO A 120 2.12 -3.05 -21.68
CA PRO A 120 1.01 -2.18 -21.28
C PRO A 120 -0.32 -2.96 -21.19
N TYR A 121 -0.41 -4.11 -21.85
CA TYR A 121 -1.58 -5.00 -21.76
C TYR A 121 -1.76 -5.62 -20.37
N LEU A 122 -0.68 -5.85 -19.61
CA LEU A 122 -0.75 -6.34 -18.23
C LEU A 122 -1.27 -5.27 -17.30
N VAL A 123 -0.83 -4.03 -17.48
CA VAL A 123 -1.29 -2.89 -16.68
C VAL A 123 -2.78 -2.60 -16.94
N ARG A 124 -3.21 -2.65 -18.21
CA ARG A 124 -4.64 -2.61 -18.54
C ARG A 124 -5.42 -3.77 -17.93
N GLN A 125 -4.81 -4.94 -17.80
CA GLN A 125 -5.45 -6.07 -17.14
C GLN A 125 -5.58 -5.84 -15.62
N MET A 126 -4.55 -5.31 -14.96
CA MET A 126 -4.59 -4.94 -13.53
C MET A 126 -5.80 -4.05 -13.24
N VAL A 127 -5.93 -2.96 -14.01
CA VAL A 127 -7.05 -2.01 -13.89
C VAL A 127 -8.40 -2.69 -14.15
N ARG A 128 -8.52 -3.50 -15.21
CA ARG A 128 -9.76 -4.23 -15.53
C ARG A 128 -10.15 -5.25 -14.46
N ASP A 129 -9.18 -5.86 -13.79
CA ASP A 129 -9.38 -6.78 -12.67
C ASP A 129 -9.71 -6.02 -11.35
N GLY A 130 -9.76 -4.68 -11.40
CA GLY A 130 -10.12 -3.80 -10.28
C GLY A 130 -8.96 -3.49 -9.34
N HIS A 131 -7.73 -3.79 -9.73
CA HIS A 131 -6.54 -3.45 -8.95
C HIS A 131 -6.17 -1.97 -9.12
N GLU A 132 -5.50 -1.42 -8.12
CA GLU A 132 -4.90 -0.08 -8.18
C GLU A 132 -3.51 -0.18 -8.82
N VAL A 133 -3.14 0.79 -9.65
CA VAL A 133 -1.84 0.84 -10.35
C VAL A 133 -1.21 2.20 -10.09
N GLU A 134 -0.03 2.20 -9.48
CA GLU A 134 0.67 3.37 -8.96
C GLU A 134 2.15 3.37 -9.39
N ASN A 135 2.83 4.48 -9.13
CA ASN A 135 4.12 4.78 -9.74
C ASN A 135 5.32 4.23 -8.94
N HIS A 136 6.19 3.46 -9.60
CA HIS A 136 7.46 2.98 -9.05
C HIS A 136 8.69 3.51 -9.81
N THR A 137 8.57 4.75 -10.30
CA THR A 137 9.50 5.45 -11.19
C THR A 137 9.65 4.79 -12.56
N TYR A 138 10.35 5.45 -13.46
CA TYR A 138 10.51 4.97 -14.83
C TYR A 138 11.59 3.88 -14.98
N ASN A 139 12.80 4.12 -14.46
CA ASN A 139 13.93 3.19 -14.60
C ASN A 139 14.24 2.39 -13.34
N HIS A 140 13.45 2.57 -12.27
CA HIS A 140 13.70 1.97 -10.95
C HIS A 140 15.04 2.44 -10.35
N LEU A 141 15.34 3.74 -10.50
CA LEU A 141 16.54 4.33 -9.90
C LEU A 141 16.35 4.55 -8.40
N ARG A 142 17.44 4.35 -7.66
CA ARG A 142 17.54 4.78 -6.27
C ARG A 142 17.57 6.30 -6.23
N LEU A 143 16.42 6.92 -5.95
CA LEU A 143 16.23 8.37 -6.11
C LEU A 143 17.06 9.21 -5.13
N SER A 144 17.39 8.67 -3.97
CA SER A 144 18.17 9.40 -2.97
C SER A 144 19.56 9.77 -3.49
N ARG A 145 19.97 11.00 -3.21
CA ARG A 145 21.24 11.62 -3.65
C ARG A 145 21.30 11.89 -5.16
N LEU A 146 20.20 11.71 -5.90
CA LEU A 146 20.11 12.19 -7.28
C LEU A 146 19.74 13.68 -7.32
N PRO A 147 20.14 14.41 -8.38
CA PRO A 147 19.69 15.78 -8.61
C PRO A 147 18.16 15.86 -8.72
N LEU A 148 17.57 16.96 -8.25
CA LEU A 148 16.11 17.17 -8.23
C LEU A 148 15.46 16.95 -9.61
N GLY A 149 16.07 17.45 -10.69
CA GLY A 149 15.55 17.28 -12.04
C GLY A 149 15.49 15.81 -12.49
N ILE A 150 16.45 14.98 -12.07
CA ILE A 150 16.45 13.53 -12.36
C ILE A 150 15.36 12.82 -11.56
N VAL A 151 15.17 13.22 -10.30
CA VAL A 151 14.08 12.68 -9.46
C VAL A 151 12.73 13.01 -10.08
N GLN A 152 12.54 14.24 -10.55
CA GLN A 152 11.33 14.69 -11.22
C GLN A 152 11.10 13.90 -12.53
N GLU A 153 12.11 13.81 -13.39
CA GLU A 153 12.02 13.06 -14.65
C GLU A 153 11.63 11.59 -14.41
N GLU A 154 12.25 10.92 -13.43
CA GLU A 154 11.95 9.53 -13.09
C GLU A 154 10.50 9.32 -12.65
N ILE A 155 9.95 10.24 -11.86
CA ILE A 155 8.56 10.17 -11.38
C ILE A 155 7.60 10.51 -12.52
N GLU A 156 7.80 11.62 -13.22
CA GLU A 156 6.93 12.07 -14.31
C GLU A 156 6.89 11.07 -15.47
N ALA A 157 8.05 10.53 -15.88
CA ALA A 157 8.10 9.54 -16.96
C ALA A 157 7.38 8.24 -16.57
N GLY A 158 7.49 7.80 -15.31
CA GLY A 158 6.74 6.67 -14.77
C GLY A 158 5.22 6.89 -14.82
N ALA A 159 4.78 8.07 -14.37
CA ALA A 159 3.38 8.45 -14.40
C ALA A 159 2.84 8.56 -15.84
N ALA A 160 3.62 9.13 -16.76
CA ALA A 160 3.28 9.23 -18.16
C ALA A 160 3.12 7.85 -18.82
N ALA A 161 3.94 6.86 -18.47
CA ALA A 161 3.81 5.49 -18.97
C ALA A 161 2.50 4.84 -18.49
N ILE A 162 2.15 4.99 -17.20
CA ILE A 162 0.88 4.49 -16.64
C ILE A 162 -0.31 5.15 -17.32
N TRP A 163 -0.27 6.48 -17.49
CA TRP A 163 -1.32 7.23 -18.15
C TRP A 163 -1.51 6.80 -19.61
N ARG A 164 -0.42 6.67 -20.39
CA ARG A 164 -0.51 6.17 -21.78
C ARG A 164 -1.10 4.76 -21.85
N ALA A 165 -0.77 3.89 -20.90
CA ALA A 165 -1.24 2.51 -20.92
C ALA A 165 -2.72 2.38 -20.52
N THR A 166 -3.22 3.24 -19.62
CA THR A 166 -4.49 3.01 -18.91
C THR A 166 -5.47 4.17 -18.92
N GLY A 167 -5.02 5.40 -19.20
CA GLY A 167 -5.79 6.64 -19.00
C GLY A 167 -5.87 7.10 -17.55
N HIS A 168 -5.32 6.35 -16.59
CA HIS A 168 -5.29 6.72 -15.18
C HIS A 168 -4.03 7.51 -14.85
N ILE A 169 -4.21 8.56 -14.03
CA ILE A 169 -3.11 9.34 -13.46
C ILE A 169 -2.83 8.75 -12.08
N PRO A 170 -1.62 8.20 -11.83
CA PRO A 170 -1.28 7.69 -10.51
C PRO A 170 -1.26 8.83 -9.49
N ARG A 171 -1.64 8.53 -8.25
CA ARG A 171 -1.64 9.50 -7.14
C ARG A 171 -0.54 9.18 -6.13
N PHE A 172 -0.12 7.93 -6.11
CA PHE A 172 0.85 7.41 -5.17
C PHE A 172 2.15 7.07 -5.88
N VAL A 173 3.25 7.33 -5.20
CA VAL A 173 4.58 6.91 -5.64
C VAL A 173 5.25 6.15 -4.52
N ARG A 174 5.93 5.07 -4.88
CA ARG A 174 6.84 4.36 -3.97
C ARG A 174 8.26 4.49 -4.50
N PRO A 175 9.16 5.21 -3.81
CA PRO A 175 10.55 5.30 -4.23
C PRO A 175 11.27 3.94 -4.13
N PRO A 176 12.03 3.51 -5.16
CA PRO A 176 12.80 2.28 -5.14
C PRO A 176 13.72 2.15 -3.91
N GLY A 177 13.64 1.01 -3.25
CA GLY A 177 14.37 0.72 -2.01
C GLY A 177 13.88 1.50 -0.78
N GLY A 178 12.73 2.18 -0.87
CA GLY A 178 12.15 2.94 0.25
C GLY A 178 12.97 4.16 0.68
N MET A 179 13.90 4.62 -0.17
CA MET A 179 14.81 5.70 0.19
C MET A 179 14.22 7.04 -0.20
N VAL A 180 14.09 7.93 0.78
CA VAL A 180 13.45 9.23 0.63
C VAL A 180 14.34 10.28 1.28
N ASP A 181 14.81 11.24 0.49
CA ASP A 181 15.58 12.40 0.97
C ASP A 181 14.82 13.71 0.73
N HIS A 182 15.49 14.85 0.87
CA HIS A 182 14.89 16.16 0.63
C HIS A 182 14.40 16.31 -0.82
N SER A 183 15.21 15.93 -1.80
CA SER A 183 14.86 16.04 -3.22
C SER A 183 13.60 15.24 -3.56
N VAL A 184 13.52 13.99 -3.07
CA VAL A 184 12.33 13.14 -3.27
C VAL A 184 11.10 13.76 -2.64
N ARG A 185 11.18 14.23 -1.38
CA ARG A 185 10.04 14.88 -0.72
C ARG A 185 9.57 16.12 -1.46
N GLN A 186 10.50 16.94 -1.93
CA GLN A 186 10.19 18.18 -2.62
C GLN A 186 9.43 17.93 -3.92
N VAL A 187 9.90 17.01 -4.77
CA VAL A 187 9.22 16.64 -6.02
C VAL A 187 7.81 16.09 -5.73
N VAL A 188 7.70 15.13 -4.80
CA VAL A 188 6.42 14.53 -4.43
C VAL A 188 5.40 15.57 -3.99
N GLN A 189 5.82 16.54 -3.17
CA GLN A 189 4.93 17.59 -2.66
C GLN A 189 4.54 18.60 -3.74
N LEU A 190 5.47 19.03 -4.59
CA LEU A 190 5.21 19.99 -5.66
C LEU A 190 4.25 19.41 -6.71
N ASP A 191 4.39 18.14 -7.02
CA ASP A 191 3.61 17.45 -8.05
C ASP A 191 2.30 16.85 -7.51
N GLY A 192 2.04 16.98 -6.20
CA GLY A 192 0.82 16.53 -5.55
C GLY A 192 0.70 15.02 -5.36
N TYR A 193 1.81 14.28 -5.44
CA TYR A 193 1.85 12.85 -5.13
C TYR A 193 1.84 12.60 -3.63
N VAL A 194 1.52 11.35 -3.26
CA VAL A 194 1.72 10.82 -1.91
C VAL A 194 2.76 9.71 -1.95
N THR A 195 3.80 9.81 -1.13
CA THR A 195 4.79 8.74 -0.96
C THR A 195 4.20 7.59 -0.14
N VAL A 196 4.20 6.37 -0.68
CA VAL A 196 3.68 5.19 0.02
C VAL A 196 4.80 4.23 0.37
N MET A 197 4.96 3.99 1.66
CA MET A 197 5.91 3.07 2.27
C MET A 197 5.18 1.79 2.66
N TRP A 198 5.66 1.11 3.71
CA TRP A 198 5.06 -0.10 4.25
C TRP A 198 5.34 -0.21 5.75
N THR A 199 4.55 -1.06 6.42
CA THR A 199 4.80 -1.46 7.82
C THR A 199 5.05 -2.96 7.98
N ALA A 200 4.66 -3.76 6.98
CA ALA A 200 4.86 -5.20 6.97
C ALA A 200 5.78 -5.56 5.80
N ASP A 201 6.97 -6.06 6.14
CA ASP A 201 8.00 -6.46 5.18
C ASP A 201 8.43 -7.91 5.47
N PRO A 202 7.95 -8.88 4.70
CA PRO A 202 8.38 -10.26 4.84
C PRO A 202 9.73 -10.54 4.17
N ALA A 203 10.35 -9.53 3.52
CA ALA A 203 11.59 -9.61 2.77
C ALA A 203 11.57 -10.69 1.68
N ASP A 204 10.50 -10.73 0.88
CA ASP A 204 10.34 -11.71 -0.21
C ASP A 204 11.38 -11.54 -1.34
N TYR A 205 11.93 -10.33 -1.49
CA TYR A 205 13.03 -10.03 -2.40
C TYR A 205 14.32 -10.81 -2.09
N GLU A 206 14.50 -11.29 -0.85
CA GLU A 206 15.62 -12.18 -0.47
C GLU A 206 15.44 -13.61 -1.03
N ARG A 207 14.25 -13.93 -1.55
CA ARG A 207 13.84 -15.26 -2.01
C ARG A 207 14.06 -16.36 -0.97
N PRO A 208 13.62 -16.19 0.29
CA PRO A 208 13.70 -17.25 1.27
C PRO A 208 12.82 -18.45 0.84
N ASP A 209 12.99 -19.58 1.52
CA ASP A 209 12.08 -20.70 1.36
C ASP A 209 10.65 -20.32 1.80
N VAL A 210 9.66 -21.07 1.30
CA VAL A 210 8.23 -20.81 1.53
C VAL A 210 7.87 -20.76 3.01
N LYS A 211 8.47 -21.62 3.85
CA LYS A 211 8.17 -21.68 5.29
C LYS A 211 8.68 -20.42 5.98
N THR A 212 9.91 -20.01 5.68
CA THR A 212 10.50 -18.78 6.23
C THR A 212 9.71 -17.55 5.78
N LEU A 213 9.38 -17.45 4.49
CA LEU A 213 8.61 -16.32 3.95
C LEU A 213 7.24 -16.22 4.64
N ARG A 214 6.57 -17.36 4.81
CA ARG A 214 5.29 -17.45 5.48
C ARG A 214 5.39 -16.96 6.92
N GLN A 215 6.35 -17.45 7.69
CA GLN A 215 6.52 -17.01 9.08
C GLN A 215 6.73 -15.49 9.18
N ARG A 216 7.57 -14.92 8.32
CA ARG A 216 7.82 -13.46 8.28
C ARG A 216 6.56 -12.67 7.89
N LEU A 217 5.80 -13.15 6.91
CA LEU A 217 4.55 -12.51 6.48
C LEU A 217 3.52 -12.48 7.61
N PHE A 218 3.26 -13.61 8.25
CA PHE A 218 2.27 -13.67 9.33
C PHE A 218 2.70 -12.86 10.56
N ALA A 219 3.99 -12.84 10.89
CA ALA A 219 4.50 -12.10 12.05
C ALA A 219 4.51 -10.58 11.85
N SER A 220 4.56 -10.09 10.62
CA SER A 220 4.68 -8.65 10.32
C SER A 220 3.33 -7.92 10.20
N VAL A 221 2.22 -8.66 10.08
CA VAL A 221 0.90 -8.09 9.78
C VAL A 221 0.13 -7.71 11.05
N ARG A 222 -0.41 -6.49 11.03
CA ARG A 222 -1.29 -5.89 12.05
C ARG A 222 -2.40 -5.04 11.41
N PRO A 223 -3.46 -4.64 12.13
CA PRO A 223 -4.46 -3.71 11.61
C PRO A 223 -3.84 -2.46 10.98
N GLY A 224 -4.30 -2.08 9.78
CA GLY A 224 -3.78 -0.97 8.99
C GLY A 224 -2.50 -1.27 8.21
N SER A 225 -2.02 -2.51 8.17
CA SER A 225 -0.73 -2.80 7.51
C SER A 225 -0.76 -2.61 6.00
N ILE A 226 0.27 -1.95 5.50
CA ILE A 226 0.67 -1.98 4.10
C ILE A 226 1.80 -3.02 3.98
N ILE A 227 1.57 -4.05 3.17
CA ILE A 227 2.47 -5.21 3.00
C ILE A 227 3.28 -5.02 1.73
N LEU A 228 4.61 -4.94 1.84
CA LEU A 228 5.53 -4.89 0.71
C LEU A 228 5.79 -6.30 0.16
N LEU A 229 5.54 -6.50 -1.12
CA LEU A 229 5.79 -7.75 -1.85
C LEU A 229 6.30 -7.42 -3.26
N HIS A 230 6.82 -8.41 -3.99
CA HIS A 230 7.33 -8.21 -5.34
C HIS A 230 6.72 -9.21 -6.32
N GLU A 231 6.31 -8.75 -7.52
CA GLU A 231 5.60 -9.60 -8.49
C GLU A 231 6.43 -10.80 -8.99
N LYS A 232 7.76 -10.66 -8.98
CA LYS A 232 8.73 -11.64 -9.51
C LYS A 232 9.12 -12.76 -8.54
N VAL A 233 8.45 -12.88 -7.38
CA VAL A 233 8.78 -13.87 -6.34
C VAL A 233 7.70 -14.97 -6.33
N PRO A 234 7.98 -16.17 -6.89
CA PRO A 234 7.00 -17.26 -6.94
C PRO A 234 6.50 -17.71 -5.56
N GLN A 235 7.38 -17.74 -4.55
CA GLN A 235 7.04 -18.12 -3.17
C GLN A 235 5.97 -17.20 -2.59
N THR A 236 5.98 -15.90 -2.93
CA THR A 236 4.94 -14.95 -2.52
C THR A 236 3.59 -15.41 -3.06
N VAL A 237 3.51 -15.73 -4.36
CA VAL A 237 2.26 -16.17 -5.00
C VAL A 237 1.76 -17.49 -4.41
N GLU A 238 2.67 -18.40 -4.05
CA GLU A 238 2.35 -19.68 -3.42
C GLU A 238 1.70 -19.53 -2.04
N ILE A 239 2.13 -18.55 -1.25
CA ILE A 239 1.64 -18.34 0.13
C ILE A 239 0.31 -17.56 0.17
N LEU A 240 0.02 -16.75 -0.86
CA LEU A 240 -1.17 -15.89 -0.88
C LEU A 240 -2.50 -16.59 -0.54
N PRO A 241 -2.81 -17.80 -1.06
CA PRO A 241 -4.08 -18.45 -0.76
C PRO A 241 -4.29 -18.73 0.73
N GLU A 242 -3.27 -19.27 1.39
CA GLU A 242 -3.32 -19.54 2.82
C GLU A 242 -3.40 -18.24 3.62
N PHE A 243 -2.54 -17.27 3.28
CA PHE A 243 -2.50 -15.97 3.96
C PHE A 243 -3.84 -15.24 3.88
N VAL A 244 -4.45 -15.18 2.69
CA VAL A 244 -5.75 -14.53 2.50
C VAL A 244 -6.85 -15.23 3.29
N GLN A 245 -6.85 -16.56 3.31
CA GLN A 245 -7.84 -17.33 4.06
C GLN A 245 -7.72 -17.04 5.56
N GLU A 246 -6.51 -17.08 6.11
CA GLU A 246 -6.29 -16.89 7.54
C GLU A 246 -6.50 -15.44 7.98
N ALA A 247 -6.06 -14.46 7.19
CA ALA A 247 -6.34 -13.06 7.45
C ALA A 247 -7.86 -12.79 7.51
N ARG A 248 -8.64 -13.36 6.58
CA ARG A 248 -10.11 -13.26 6.61
C ARG A 248 -10.72 -13.91 7.85
N ARG A 249 -10.23 -15.07 8.29
CA ARG A 249 -10.70 -15.72 9.54
C ARG A 249 -10.46 -14.84 10.75
N GLN A 250 -9.36 -14.09 10.75
CA GLN A 250 -9.05 -13.13 11.80
C GLN A 250 -9.88 -11.84 11.70
N GLY A 251 -10.70 -11.67 10.66
CA GLY A 251 -11.52 -10.48 10.44
C GLY A 251 -10.81 -9.35 9.72
N TYR A 252 -9.74 -9.63 8.97
CA TYR A 252 -9.12 -8.65 8.09
C TYR A 252 -9.86 -8.51 6.76
N GLU A 253 -9.98 -7.27 6.30
CA GLU A 253 -10.43 -6.92 4.96
C GLU A 253 -9.25 -6.48 4.10
N PHE A 254 -9.26 -6.91 2.84
CA PHE A 254 -8.25 -6.53 1.86
C PHE A 254 -8.72 -5.29 1.09
N VAL A 255 -7.93 -4.23 1.17
CA VAL A 255 -8.22 -2.94 0.55
C VAL A 255 -7.04 -2.44 -0.27
N THR A 256 -7.31 -1.48 -1.14
CA THR A 256 -6.32 -0.75 -1.93
C THR A 256 -5.70 0.40 -1.12
N ILE A 257 -4.60 0.97 -1.59
CA ILE A 257 -3.93 2.10 -0.93
C ILE A 257 -4.84 3.33 -0.97
N GLU A 258 -5.48 3.61 -2.10
CA GLU A 258 -6.44 4.69 -2.25
C GLU A 258 -7.58 4.61 -1.21
N GLU A 259 -8.11 3.42 -0.95
CA GLU A 259 -9.16 3.19 0.04
C GLU A 259 -8.66 3.47 1.46
N MET A 260 -7.46 3.01 1.81
CA MET A 260 -6.84 3.33 3.09
C MET A 260 -6.59 4.83 3.25
N TRP A 261 -6.09 5.48 2.20
CA TRP A 261 -5.79 6.91 2.21
C TRP A 261 -7.04 7.76 2.43
N LYS A 262 -8.11 7.48 1.68
CA LYS A 262 -9.42 8.13 1.87
C LYS A 262 -9.97 7.92 3.28
N ASP A 263 -9.77 6.73 3.84
CA ASP A 263 -10.22 6.46 5.21
C ASP A 263 -9.48 7.27 6.26
N MET A 264 -8.17 7.41 6.12
CA MET A 264 -7.35 8.26 6.99
C MET A 264 -7.80 9.72 6.91
N GLN A 265 -8.01 10.25 5.71
CA GLN A 265 -8.51 11.62 5.51
C GLN A 265 -9.86 11.84 6.21
N ARG A 266 -10.81 10.90 6.04
CA ARG A 266 -12.11 10.97 6.73
C ARG A 266 -11.98 10.90 8.25
N SER A 267 -11.10 10.04 8.75
CA SER A 267 -10.89 9.87 10.20
C SER A 267 -10.41 11.16 10.86
N VAL A 268 -9.48 11.88 10.21
CA VAL A 268 -8.99 13.18 10.70
C VAL A 268 -10.08 14.24 10.65
N LEU A 269 -10.85 14.31 9.55
CA LEU A 269 -11.95 15.28 9.42
C LEU A 269 -13.05 15.05 10.47
N GLN A 270 -13.40 13.79 10.74
CA GLN A 270 -14.43 13.44 11.73
C GLN A 270 -13.98 13.82 13.15
N MET A 271 -12.72 13.58 13.50
CA MET A 271 -12.18 13.99 14.81
C MET A 271 -12.12 15.51 14.94
N ALA A 272 -11.65 16.23 13.91
CA ALA A 272 -11.63 17.69 13.92
C ALA A 272 -13.04 18.32 13.97
N SER A 273 -14.08 17.60 13.52
CA SER A 273 -15.48 18.02 13.73
C SER A 273 -15.96 17.75 15.17
N TYR A 274 -15.59 16.60 15.74
CA TYR A 274 -15.96 16.23 17.11
C TYR A 274 -15.35 17.19 18.14
N GLU A 275 -14.06 17.52 18.01
CA GLU A 275 -13.37 18.48 18.90
C GLU A 275 -13.96 19.90 18.85
N ARG A 276 -14.61 20.27 17.74
CA ARG A 276 -15.28 21.57 17.56
C ARG A 276 -16.76 21.56 17.94
N GLY A 277 -17.24 20.51 18.61
CA GLY A 277 -18.66 20.37 19.00
C GLY A 277 -19.60 20.13 17.81
N GLY A 278 -19.05 19.71 16.66
CA GLY A 278 -19.84 19.34 15.49
C GLY A 278 -20.57 18.02 15.71
N LEU A 279 -21.85 17.97 15.30
CA LEU A 279 -22.68 16.76 15.36
C LEU A 279 -21.97 15.57 14.70
N PRO A 280 -22.02 14.37 15.29
CA PRO A 280 -21.51 13.17 14.63
C PRO A 280 -22.27 12.96 13.32
N SER A 281 -21.53 12.74 12.23
CA SER A 281 -22.13 12.40 10.93
C SER A 281 -23.00 11.14 11.06
N PRO A 282 -24.10 11.03 10.30
CA PRO A 282 -24.97 9.86 10.38
C PRO A 282 -24.20 8.65 9.82
N PHE A 283 -23.81 7.75 10.71
CA PHE A 283 -23.40 6.39 10.36
C PHE A 283 -24.56 5.70 9.63
N PHE A 284 -24.39 5.42 8.34
CA PHE A 284 -25.25 4.48 7.65
C PHE A 284 -24.86 3.06 8.06
N GLY A 285 -25.70 2.42 8.88
CA GLY A 285 -25.72 0.97 9.06
C GLY A 285 -25.79 0.50 10.51
N GLY A 286 -27.00 0.18 10.99
CA GLY A 286 -27.22 -0.65 12.17
C GLY A 286 -27.92 0.07 13.32
N SER A 287 -29.26 0.01 13.30
CA SER A 287 -30.12 0.42 14.41
C SER A 287 -29.78 -0.34 15.70
N TRP A 288 -29.20 0.35 16.68
CA TRP A 288 -29.39 0.06 18.09
C TRP A 288 -29.73 1.37 18.79
N ALA A 289 -31.02 1.57 19.04
CA ALA A 289 -31.51 2.65 19.86
C ALA A 289 -30.93 2.52 21.27
N TYR A 290 -30.17 3.51 21.71
CA TYR A 290 -29.78 3.67 23.10
C TYR A 290 -30.97 4.30 23.83
N SER A 291 -31.73 3.50 24.57
CA SER A 291 -32.66 4.05 25.58
C SER A 291 -31.86 4.38 26.83
N SER A 292 -31.64 5.65 27.08
CA SER A 292 -31.33 6.13 28.43
C SER A 292 -32.60 6.06 29.28
N ASP A 293 -32.65 5.19 30.29
CA ASP A 293 -33.09 5.68 31.60
C ASP A 293 -32.78 4.77 32.80
N SER A 294 -32.29 5.45 33.84
CA SER A 294 -32.48 5.25 35.28
C SER A 294 -32.37 3.86 35.95
N SER A 295 -31.39 3.81 36.85
CA SER A 295 -31.32 3.04 38.08
C SER A 295 -32.60 3.11 38.93
N ALA A 296 -33.22 1.95 39.24
CA ALA A 296 -34.01 1.75 40.47
C ALA A 296 -34.26 0.26 40.78
N ASN A 297 -33.72 -0.14 41.94
CA ASN A 297 -34.17 -1.17 42.88
C ASN A 297 -35.39 -2.10 42.56
N ARG A 298 -35.11 -3.41 42.71
CA ARG A 298 -35.79 -4.39 43.60
C ARG A 298 -37.10 -5.09 43.18
N LEU A 299 -37.07 -6.40 43.47
CA LEU A 299 -38.13 -7.37 43.83
C LEU A 299 -38.71 -8.30 42.75
N ARG A 300 -38.48 -9.60 43.04
CA ARG A 300 -39.29 -10.80 42.76
C ARG A 300 -40.71 -10.54 42.24
N SER A 301 -41.12 -11.30 41.23
CA SER A 301 -42.14 -12.35 41.42
C SER A 301 -42.24 -13.29 40.22
N THR A 302 -42.53 -14.53 40.55
CA THR A 302 -42.88 -15.69 39.74
C THR A 302 -44.27 -15.55 39.11
N SER A 303 -44.44 -15.99 37.86
CA SER A 303 -45.60 -16.72 37.33
C SER A 303 -45.35 -16.98 35.83
N GLU A 304 -45.22 -18.23 35.39
CA GLU A 304 -46.26 -19.21 35.06
C GLU A 304 -46.89 -19.04 33.65
N ARG A 305 -46.92 -20.19 32.94
CA ARG A 305 -47.75 -20.59 31.79
C ARG A 305 -47.26 -20.17 30.40
N SER A 306 -46.79 -21.09 29.55
CA SER A 306 -47.40 -22.30 28.94
C SER A 306 -48.36 -21.99 27.80
N PHE A 307 -48.01 -22.48 26.59
CA PHE A 307 -48.81 -23.07 25.47
C PHE A 307 -48.08 -22.74 24.14
N SER A 308 -47.41 -23.68 23.46
CA SER A 308 -47.86 -24.89 22.73
C SER A 308 -48.75 -24.60 21.51
N SER A 309 -48.22 -24.94 20.32
CA SER A 309 -48.80 -25.84 19.28
C SER A 309 -48.30 -25.42 17.88
N TYR A 310 -47.55 -26.29 17.18
CA TYR A 310 -47.99 -27.18 16.08
C TYR A 310 -48.52 -26.40 14.84
N SER A 311 -48.24 -26.69 13.58
CA SER A 311 -47.47 -27.74 12.88
C SER A 311 -47.67 -27.52 11.37
N SER A 312 -46.71 -28.00 10.57
CA SER A 312 -46.90 -28.65 9.25
C SER A 312 -47.65 -27.93 8.11
N MET A 313 -47.07 -27.91 6.90
CA MET A 313 -47.25 -28.95 5.87
C MET A 313 -46.94 -28.42 4.46
N ARG A 314 -46.31 -29.28 3.66
CA ARG A 314 -46.00 -29.19 2.23
C ARG A 314 -47.23 -29.00 1.34
N TRP A 315 -47.03 -28.50 0.12
CA TRP A 315 -47.43 -29.21 -1.11
C TRP A 315 -46.68 -28.74 -2.37
N SER A 316 -46.73 -29.59 -3.40
CA SER A 316 -45.82 -29.74 -4.53
C SER A 316 -46.46 -29.43 -5.89
N SER A 317 -45.59 -29.38 -6.93
CA SER A 317 -45.82 -29.68 -8.36
C SER A 317 -46.73 -28.75 -9.18
N SER A 318 -46.35 -28.30 -10.38
CA SER A 318 -46.30 -29.14 -11.60
C SER A 318 -45.67 -28.43 -12.83
N ARG A 319 -44.92 -29.21 -13.65
CA ARG A 319 -44.91 -29.36 -15.14
C ARG A 319 -45.59 -28.28 -16.01
N ALA A 320 -45.26 -28.02 -17.28
CA ALA A 320 -44.27 -28.46 -18.27
C ALA A 320 -44.63 -27.75 -19.60
N ARG A 321 -43.67 -27.48 -20.50
CA ARG A 321 -43.69 -28.01 -21.89
C ARG A 321 -42.52 -27.51 -22.74
N ARG A 322 -42.12 -28.44 -23.60
CA ARG A 322 -41.01 -28.51 -24.54
C ARG A 322 -41.58 -28.26 -25.94
N ILE A 323 -40.88 -27.51 -26.80
CA ILE A 323 -40.99 -27.65 -28.26
C ILE A 323 -39.58 -27.66 -28.85
N THR A 324 -39.30 -28.70 -29.61
CA THR A 324 -38.15 -28.98 -30.45
C THR A 324 -38.37 -28.42 -31.87
N ARG A 325 -37.28 -28.18 -32.63
CA ARG A 325 -37.00 -28.81 -33.95
C ARG A 325 -35.69 -28.28 -34.60
N HIS A 326 -34.84 -29.25 -34.99
CA HIS A 326 -33.87 -29.40 -36.11
C HIS A 326 -33.23 -28.15 -36.76
N ALA A 327 -31.91 -27.99 -36.83
CA ALA A 327 -30.83 -28.77 -37.50
C ALA A 327 -30.74 -28.57 -39.03
N SER A 328 -29.64 -27.97 -39.50
CA SER A 328 -28.78 -28.52 -40.58
C SER A 328 -27.51 -27.70 -40.82
N ILE A 329 -26.46 -28.46 -41.15
CA ILE A 329 -25.06 -28.14 -41.43
C ILE A 329 -24.90 -27.87 -42.93
N ALA A 330 -24.01 -26.95 -43.34
CA ALA A 330 -22.96 -27.22 -44.34
C ALA A 330 -22.13 -25.98 -44.73
N THR A 331 -20.82 -26.20 -44.67
CA THR A 331 -19.65 -25.55 -45.25
C THR A 331 -19.76 -25.09 -46.71
N THR A 332 -19.08 -24.00 -47.08
CA THR A 332 -17.87 -23.96 -47.94
C THR A 332 -17.49 -22.52 -48.35
N ARG A 333 -16.20 -22.32 -48.63
CA ARG A 333 -15.50 -21.09 -49.05
C ARG A 333 -14.70 -21.47 -50.32
N PRO A 334 -14.00 -20.53 -51.00
CA PRO A 334 -14.42 -19.58 -52.05
C PRO A 334 -13.88 -19.98 -53.46
N PRO A 335 -13.86 -19.06 -54.44
CA PRO A 335 -12.62 -18.93 -55.21
C PRO A 335 -12.16 -17.47 -55.46
N SER A 336 -10.88 -17.38 -55.79
CA SER A 336 -10.07 -16.22 -56.16
C SER A 336 -10.17 -15.87 -57.65
N THR A 337 -10.04 -14.57 -57.99
CA THR A 337 -9.50 -14.12 -59.29
C THR A 337 -8.93 -12.69 -59.18
N HIS A 338 -7.87 -12.45 -59.97
CA HIS A 338 -6.92 -11.33 -59.98
C HIS A 338 -7.39 -10.05 -60.71
N ILE A 339 -6.51 -9.03 -60.65
CA ILE A 339 -6.32 -7.85 -61.55
C ILE A 339 -7.17 -6.62 -61.12
N ARG A 340 -6.71 -5.37 -60.98
CA ARG A 340 -5.60 -4.57 -61.56
C ARG A 340 -5.18 -3.42 -60.63
N MET A 341 -3.91 -3.02 -60.70
CA MET A 341 -3.41 -1.74 -60.17
C MET A 341 -4.01 -0.54 -60.92
N ARG A 342 -4.38 0.52 -60.18
CA ARG A 342 -4.25 1.91 -60.64
C ARG A 342 -3.81 2.82 -59.49
N ASN A 343 -2.80 3.60 -59.84
CA ASN A 343 -2.16 4.66 -59.10
C ASN A 343 -3.09 5.88 -59.05
N THR A 344 -3.34 6.44 -57.87
CA THR A 344 -3.70 7.87 -57.72
C THR A 344 -3.15 8.37 -56.39
N SER A 345 -2.17 9.25 -56.52
CA SER A 345 -1.59 10.12 -55.51
C SER A 345 -2.62 11.09 -54.94
N THR A 346 -2.73 11.14 -53.62
CA THR A 346 -3.22 12.31 -52.88
C THR A 346 -2.61 12.27 -51.49
N GLY A 347 -1.80 13.28 -51.17
CA GLY A 347 -1.19 13.46 -49.86
C GLY A 347 -2.23 13.86 -48.81
N CYS A 348 -2.02 13.37 -47.59
CA CYS A 348 -2.69 13.88 -46.41
C CYS A 348 -1.66 14.08 -45.28
N TYR A 349 -1.58 15.34 -44.89
CA TYR A 349 -1.04 15.95 -43.70
C TYR A 349 -1.01 15.06 -42.44
N LEU A 350 0.18 15.01 -41.82
CA LEU A 350 0.37 14.70 -40.40
C LEU A 350 0.04 15.95 -39.57
N PRO A 351 -0.78 15.86 -38.51
CA PRO A 351 -0.79 16.88 -37.48
C PRO A 351 0.22 16.54 -36.38
N SER A 352 1.22 17.41 -36.27
CA SER A 352 2.04 17.60 -35.07
C SER A 352 1.15 17.99 -33.90
N VAL A 353 1.09 17.17 -32.84
CA VAL A 353 0.40 17.56 -31.60
C VAL A 353 1.43 18.11 -30.62
N SER A 354 1.51 19.43 -30.60
CA SER A 354 2.08 20.24 -29.52
C SER A 354 1.25 20.12 -28.25
N ARG A 355 1.95 20.13 -27.11
CA ARG A 355 1.44 20.13 -25.72
C ARG A 355 0.29 21.12 -25.47
N PRO A 356 -0.49 20.90 -24.40
CA PRO A 356 -0.48 21.91 -23.35
C PRO A 356 -0.48 21.30 -21.94
N PHE A 357 0.56 21.59 -21.16
CA PHE A 357 0.44 21.73 -19.71
C PHE A 357 0.68 23.21 -19.41
N ALA A 358 -0.39 23.92 -19.09
CA ALA A 358 -0.33 25.26 -18.54
C ALA A 358 -1.28 25.31 -17.35
N HIS A 359 -0.73 25.79 -16.24
CA HIS A 359 -1.36 25.97 -14.94
C HIS A 359 -2.65 26.79 -15.02
N ALA A 360 -3.66 26.37 -14.27
CA ALA A 360 -4.77 27.23 -13.85
C ALA A 360 -4.82 27.22 -12.31
N LEU A 361 -4.07 28.16 -11.69
CA LEU A 361 -4.35 28.63 -10.34
C LEU A 361 -5.43 29.71 -10.47
N CYS A 362 -6.65 29.40 -10.04
CA CYS A 362 -7.63 30.42 -9.70
C CYS A 362 -7.53 30.71 -8.20
N ALA A 363 -7.04 31.92 -7.89
CA ALA A 363 -7.28 32.57 -6.61
C ALA A 363 -8.70 33.12 -6.58
N TRP A 364 -9.39 33.01 -5.44
CA TRP A 364 -10.39 33.99 -4.97
C TRP A 364 -10.68 33.76 -3.47
N HIS A 365 -10.23 34.68 -2.62
CA HIS A 365 -11.12 35.51 -1.81
C HIS A 365 -10.35 36.69 -1.21
N ASN A 366 -10.78 37.89 -1.60
CA ASN A 366 -10.50 39.15 -0.92
C ASN A 366 -11.25 39.18 0.42
N ALA A 367 -10.60 39.70 1.45
CA ALA A 367 -11.27 40.48 2.48
C ALA A 367 -10.38 41.71 2.80
N THR A 368 -11.02 42.86 2.61
CA THR A 368 -10.52 44.23 2.71
C THR A 368 -10.37 44.74 4.15
N ALA A 369 -9.66 45.87 4.26
CA ALA A 369 -9.55 46.84 5.37
C ALA A 369 -8.43 46.53 6.38
N SER A 370 -7.57 47.48 6.80
CA SER A 370 -7.59 48.93 6.70
C SER A 370 -6.18 49.48 6.95
N ALA A 371 -5.87 50.60 6.31
CA ALA A 371 -4.66 51.38 6.52
C ALA A 371 -4.61 52.01 7.93
N SER A 372 -3.41 52.05 8.53
CA SER A 372 -3.00 53.12 9.44
C SER A 372 -1.52 53.40 9.22
N ALA A 373 -1.24 54.53 8.58
CA ALA A 373 0.07 55.14 8.52
C ALA A 373 0.43 55.72 9.91
N ALA A 374 1.65 55.48 10.37
CA ALA A 374 2.29 56.30 11.39
C ALA A 374 3.77 56.45 11.01
N SER A 375 4.14 57.70 10.75
CA SER A 375 5.45 58.21 10.36
C SER A 375 6.27 58.63 11.58
N SER A 376 7.54 58.21 11.63
CA SER A 376 8.70 58.89 12.26
C SER A 376 9.84 57.87 12.28
N GLY A 377 11.08 58.07 11.85
CA GLY A 377 11.86 59.26 11.53
C GLY A 377 13.31 58.97 11.96
N LEU A 378 14.27 59.29 11.08
CA LEU A 378 15.72 59.47 11.31
C LEU A 378 16.65 58.23 11.32
N GLY A 379 17.75 58.32 10.55
CA GLY A 379 19.03 57.71 10.96
C GLY A 379 19.99 57.03 9.96
N VAL A 380 20.33 57.67 8.83
CA VAL A 380 21.71 57.82 8.27
C VAL A 380 22.65 56.60 7.99
N SER A 381 23.11 56.55 6.72
CA SER A 381 24.47 56.20 6.19
C SER A 381 24.83 54.77 5.71
N ALA A 382 24.69 54.61 4.38
CA ALA A 382 25.75 54.43 3.36
C ALA A 382 26.46 53.08 3.08
N ARG A 383 26.53 52.81 1.75
CA ARG A 383 27.43 51.93 0.94
C ARG A 383 27.12 50.42 0.99
N ALA A 384 27.12 49.65 -0.10
CA ALA A 384 27.61 49.81 -1.46
C ALA A 384 26.87 48.89 -2.46
N SER A 385 26.96 49.29 -3.73
CA SER A 385 26.39 48.72 -4.95
C SER A 385 26.73 47.27 -5.26
N SER A 386 25.79 46.55 -5.89
CA SER A 386 26.02 45.76 -7.12
C SER A 386 24.67 45.32 -7.71
N LEU A 387 24.23 46.06 -8.73
CA LEU A 387 23.12 45.71 -9.63
C LEU A 387 23.68 44.80 -10.73
N VAL A 388 23.23 43.55 -10.79
CA VAL A 388 23.37 42.70 -11.98
C VAL A 388 22.12 42.88 -12.82
N THR A 389 22.23 43.68 -13.88
CA THR A 389 21.23 43.81 -14.94
C THR A 389 21.54 42.72 -15.97
N MET A 390 20.68 41.71 -16.07
CA MET A 390 20.80 40.66 -17.09
C MET A 390 19.93 41.03 -18.28
N TYR A 391 20.57 41.47 -19.37
CA TYR A 391 19.94 41.67 -20.68
C TYR A 391 19.60 40.30 -21.29
N CYS A 392 18.32 40.02 -21.53
CA CYS A 392 17.91 38.96 -22.45
C CYS A 392 17.94 39.49 -23.88
N ILE A 393 18.94 39.06 -24.65
CA ILE A 393 18.96 39.20 -26.12
C ILE A 393 18.29 37.95 -26.70
N CYS A 394 17.11 38.11 -27.29
CA CYS A 394 16.46 37.09 -28.09
C CYS A 394 17.02 37.10 -29.52
N PHE A 395 17.71 36.04 -29.93
CA PHE A 395 17.96 35.76 -31.34
C PHE A 395 16.89 34.76 -31.83
N PHE A 396 16.00 35.23 -32.70
CA PHE A 396 15.15 34.39 -33.54
C PHE A 396 15.96 34.01 -34.79
N SER A 397 16.18 32.71 -35.00
CA SER A 397 16.63 32.16 -36.28
C SER A 397 15.52 31.26 -36.81
N ALA A 398 14.87 31.68 -37.89
CA ALA A 398 13.97 30.85 -38.69
C ALA A 398 14.81 29.97 -39.65
N PRO A 399 14.45 28.70 -39.90
CA PRO A 399 15.15 27.88 -40.89
C PRO A 399 14.51 28.01 -42.28
N PRO A 400 15.28 27.75 -43.36
CA PRO A 400 14.75 27.49 -44.69
C PRO A 400 14.04 26.13 -44.79
#